data_AF-A0A662U6P6-F1
#
_entry.id   AF-A0A662U6P6-F1
#
_cell.length_a   1.000
_cell.length_b   1.000
_cell.length_c   1.000
_cell.angle_alpha   90.00
_cell.angle_beta   90.00
_cell.angle_gamma   90.00
#
_symmetry.space_group_name_H-M   'P 1'
#
loop_
_entity.id
_entity.type
_entity.pdbx_description
1 polymer ?
#
loop_
_entity_poly.entity_id
_entity_poly.type
_entity_poly.pdbx_seq_one_letter_code
_entity_poly.pdbx_strand_id
1 'polypeptide(L)'
;MSIFEVKEYSNVEEFLKDLKNRIENVRRDVVKYLKKVDEVSRAAKREMFLRAALSRHGIRLPMVPRTPTLELTEDSTLIIDLKPQDLSPVYEEISDKLQEIVEKLSRIRDVMENLKIINAPIEVYYENGIPKYIIVKLRTLEEI
;
A
#
# COMPACT_ATOMS: atom_id res chain seq x y z
N MET A 1 5.78 1.62 -22.27
CA MET A 1 5.31 0.43 -21.56
C MET A 1 6.30 0.15 -20.47
N SER A 2 5.92 0.38 -19.21
CA SER A 2 6.86 0.27 -18.11
C SER A 2 6.61 -1.05 -17.39
N ILE A 3 7.15 -2.12 -17.97
CA ILE A 3 7.31 -3.40 -17.31
C ILE A 3 8.58 -3.26 -16.47
N PHE A 4 8.45 -3.40 -15.15
CA PHE A 4 9.57 -3.13 -14.23
C PHE A 4 10.21 -4.40 -13.67
N GLU A 5 9.51 -5.53 -13.69
CA GLU A 5 10.02 -6.81 -13.17
C GLU A 5 9.36 -7.97 -13.93
N VAL A 6 10.17 -8.95 -14.33
CA VAL A 6 9.71 -10.22 -14.90
C VAL A 6 10.15 -11.34 -13.97
N LYS A 7 9.22 -12.24 -13.61
CA LYS A 7 9.52 -13.45 -12.84
C LYS A 7 8.98 -14.68 -13.53
N GLU A 8 9.76 -15.75 -13.47
CA GLU A 8 9.35 -17.07 -13.93
C GLU A 8 9.07 -17.97 -12.73
N TYR A 9 8.06 -18.81 -12.86
CA TYR A 9 7.63 -19.79 -11.87
C TYR A 9 7.49 -21.15 -12.57
N SER A 10 7.81 -22.21 -11.86
CA SER A 10 7.75 -23.58 -12.39
C SER A 10 6.32 -24.04 -12.63
N ASN A 11 5.37 -23.53 -11.83
CA ASN A 11 3.95 -23.85 -11.93
C ASN A 11 3.07 -22.79 -11.22
N VAL A 12 1.75 -22.97 -11.32
CA VAL A 12 0.73 -22.13 -10.66
C VAL A 12 0.90 -22.11 -9.14
N GLU A 13 1.30 -23.23 -8.53
CA GLU A 13 1.42 -23.32 -7.07
C GLU A 13 2.56 -22.44 -6.54
N GLU A 14 3.69 -22.41 -7.24
CA GLU A 14 4.82 -21.55 -6.90
C GLU A 14 4.46 -20.07 -7.03
N PHE A 15 3.75 -19.70 -8.10
CA PHE A 15 3.25 -18.35 -8.28
C PHE A 15 2.25 -17.95 -7.18
N LEU A 16 1.35 -18.85 -6.78
CA LEU A 16 0.40 -18.61 -5.69
C LEU A 16 1.09 -18.41 -4.33
N LYS A 17 2.21 -19.11 -4.08
CA LYS A 17 3.03 -18.89 -2.87
C LYS A 17 3.64 -17.48 -2.87
N ASP A 18 4.18 -17.02 -4.00
CA ASP A 18 4.70 -15.65 -4.13
C ASP A 18 3.59 -14.61 -3.96
N LEU A 19 2.43 -14.80 -4.60
CA LEU A 19 1.26 -13.93 -4.43
C LEU A 19 0.82 -13.85 -2.96
N LYS A 20 0.77 -14.97 -2.26
CA LYS A 20 0.42 -15.00 -0.83
C LYS A 20 1.41 -14.18 0.00
N ASN A 21 2.71 -14.37 -0.21
CA ASN A 21 3.75 -13.61 0.49
C ASN A 21 3.64 -12.11 0.21
N ARG A 22 3.39 -11.74 -1.06
CA ARG A 22 3.18 -10.33 -1.46
C ARG A 22 1.95 -9.74 -0.76
N ILE A 23 0.81 -10.43 -0.76
CA ILE A 23 -0.39 -10.00 -0.05
C ILE A 23 -0.12 -9.79 1.44
N GLU A 24 0.60 -10.71 2.09
CA GLU A 24 0.95 -10.62 3.51
C GLU A 24 1.89 -9.46 3.81
N ASN A 25 2.83 -9.14 2.92
CA ASN A 25 3.71 -7.98 3.05
C ASN A 25 2.91 -6.67 2.94
N VAL A 26 2.07 -6.54 1.91
CA VAL A 26 1.24 -5.33 1.74
C VAL A 26 0.27 -5.16 2.90
N ARG A 27 -0.34 -6.24 3.42
CA ARG A 27 -1.18 -6.19 4.63
C ARG A 27 -0.41 -5.70 5.86
N ARG A 28 0.85 -6.12 6.03
CA ARG A 28 1.71 -5.62 7.12
C ARG A 28 1.95 -4.12 6.97
N ASP A 29 2.16 -3.65 5.75
CA ASP A 29 2.33 -2.22 5.48
C ASP A 29 1.05 -1.43 5.76
N VAL A 30 -0.14 -1.92 5.36
CA VAL A 30 -1.43 -1.32 5.72
C VAL A 30 -1.53 -1.13 7.24
N VAL A 31 -1.29 -2.20 8.02
CA VAL A 31 -1.36 -2.14 9.49
C VAL A 31 -0.36 -1.13 10.06
N LYS A 32 0.85 -1.07 9.49
CA LYS A 32 1.88 -0.11 9.90
C LYS A 32 1.42 1.34 9.69
N TYR A 33 0.80 1.66 8.56
CA TYR A 33 0.33 3.02 8.28
C TYR A 33 -0.91 3.38 9.10
N LEU A 34 -1.85 2.45 9.33
CA LEU A 34 -2.97 2.66 10.25
C LEU A 34 -2.50 2.96 11.68
N LYS A 35 -1.45 2.29 12.17
CA LYS A 35 -0.84 2.63 13.48
C LYS A 35 -0.29 4.05 13.52
N LYS A 36 0.32 4.53 12.43
CA LYS A 36 0.79 5.91 12.33
C LYS A 36 -0.37 6.92 12.36
N VAL A 37 -1.49 6.62 11.69
CA VAL A 37 -2.73 7.41 11.76
C VAL A 37 -3.22 7.52 13.21
N ASP A 38 -3.27 6.39 13.92
CA ASP A 38 -3.68 6.35 15.33
C ASP A 38 -2.75 7.16 16.25
N GLU A 39 -1.43 7.04 16.07
CA GLU A 39 -0.43 7.77 16.84
C GLU A 39 -0.57 9.28 16.64
N VAL A 40 -0.66 9.71 15.38
CA VAL A 40 -0.89 11.08 14.98
C VAL A 40 -2.20 11.62 15.57
N SER A 41 -3.28 10.86 15.44
CA SER A 41 -4.60 11.24 15.94
C SER A 41 -4.62 11.39 17.46
N ARG A 42 -3.92 10.51 18.18
CA ARG A 42 -3.77 10.62 19.65
C ARG A 42 -2.95 11.84 20.03
N ALA A 43 -1.86 12.13 19.31
CA ALA A 43 -1.05 13.31 19.56
C ALA A 43 -1.86 14.61 19.34
N ALA A 44 -2.62 14.69 18.24
CA ALA A 44 -3.49 15.82 17.95
C ALA A 44 -4.59 16.01 19.02
N LYS A 45 -5.25 14.94 19.45
CA LYS A 45 -6.26 14.98 20.53
C LYS A 45 -5.67 15.47 21.86
N ARG A 46 -4.47 14.99 22.23
CA ARG A 46 -3.77 15.43 23.44
C ARG A 46 -3.40 16.90 23.39
N GLU A 47 -2.90 17.37 22.24
CA GLU A 47 -2.59 18.78 22.03
C GLU A 47 -3.86 19.64 22.18
N MET A 48 -4.97 19.27 21.52
CA MET A 48 -6.24 19.98 21.64
C MET A 48 -6.74 20.03 23.09
N PHE A 49 -6.66 18.92 23.81
CA PHE A 49 -7.06 18.86 25.22
C PHE A 49 -6.21 19.78 26.09
N LEU A 50 -4.88 19.75 25.93
CA LEU A 50 -3.96 20.62 26.65
C LEU A 50 -4.23 22.10 26.34
N ARG A 51 -4.42 22.44 25.06
CA ARG A 51 -4.76 23.82 24.65
C ARG A 51 -6.07 24.29 25.28
N ALA A 52 -7.10 23.44 25.29
CA ALA A 52 -8.38 23.75 25.92
C ALA A 52 -8.24 23.94 27.44
N ALA A 53 -7.47 23.09 28.11
CA ALA A 53 -7.19 23.22 29.54
C ALA A 53 -6.46 24.53 29.88
N LEU A 54 -5.38 24.84 29.17
CA LEU A 54 -4.60 26.07 29.37
C LEU A 54 -5.42 27.33 29.07
N SER A 55 -6.28 27.30 28.03
CA SER A 55 -7.19 28.40 27.73
C SER A 55 -8.20 28.66 28.86
N ARG A 56 -8.66 27.63 29.58
CA ARG A 56 -9.54 27.79 30.75
C ARG A 56 -8.85 28.49 31.92
N HIS A 57 -7.52 28.44 31.97
CA HIS A 57 -6.69 29.16 32.95
C HIS A 57 -6.23 30.55 32.46
N GLY A 58 -6.81 31.06 31.37
CA GLY A 58 -6.53 32.41 30.87
C GLY A 58 -5.20 32.54 30.10
N ILE A 59 -4.52 31.43 29.82
CA ILE A 59 -3.26 31.42 29.07
C ILE A 59 -3.58 31.58 27.58
N ARG A 60 -3.16 32.71 26.98
CA ARG A 60 -3.28 32.94 25.53
C ARG A 60 -2.23 32.12 24.80
N LEU A 61 -2.69 31.19 23.98
CA LEU A 61 -1.83 30.33 23.16
C LEU A 61 -1.62 30.95 21.77
N PRO A 62 -0.41 30.85 21.21
CA PRO A 62 -0.15 31.32 19.86
C PRO A 62 -1.00 30.55 18.84
N MET A 63 -1.43 31.26 17.79
CA MET A 63 -2.04 30.64 16.62
C MET A 63 -1.05 29.66 16.01
N VAL A 64 -1.53 28.46 15.73
CA VAL A 64 -0.70 27.42 15.15
C VAL A 64 -0.48 27.74 13.67
N PRO A 65 0.77 27.80 13.16
CA PRO A 65 1.03 28.10 11.75
C PRO A 65 0.31 27.11 10.82
N ARG A 66 -0.14 27.57 9.64
CA ARG A 66 -0.72 26.70 8.61
C ARG A 66 0.39 25.97 7.88
N THR A 67 0.12 24.74 7.48
CA THR A 67 1.06 23.81 6.87
C THR A 67 1.28 24.18 5.40
N PRO A 68 2.53 24.41 4.96
CA PRO A 68 2.83 24.58 3.55
C PRO A 68 3.04 23.20 2.91
N THR A 69 2.00 22.68 2.26
CA THR A 69 2.17 21.58 1.30
C THR A 69 2.74 22.17 0.01
N LEU A 70 3.83 21.58 -0.52
CA LEU A 70 4.48 22.03 -1.75
C LEU A 70 4.39 20.91 -2.79
N GLU A 71 3.70 21.15 -3.89
CA GLU A 71 3.68 20.24 -5.03
C GLU A 71 5.04 20.29 -5.75
N LEU A 72 5.70 19.14 -5.89
CA LEU A 72 6.98 19.03 -6.59
C LEU A 72 6.77 18.67 -8.07
N THR A 73 5.84 17.76 -8.34
CA THR A 73 5.39 17.29 -9.67
C THR A 73 3.93 16.82 -9.59
N GLU A 74 3.30 16.48 -10.72
CA GLU A 74 1.93 15.93 -10.75
C GLU A 74 1.73 14.71 -9.82
N ASP A 75 2.76 13.86 -9.68
CA ASP A 75 2.72 12.65 -8.85
C ASP A 75 3.44 12.75 -7.49
N SER A 76 3.98 13.92 -7.12
CA SER A 76 4.85 14.03 -5.93
C SER A 76 4.63 15.31 -5.15
N THR A 77 4.42 15.13 -3.84
CA THR A 77 4.12 16.21 -2.90
C THR A 77 5.12 16.20 -1.76
N LEU A 78 5.73 17.35 -1.49
CA LEU A 78 6.58 17.58 -0.31
C LEU A 78 5.72 18.14 0.82
N ILE A 79 5.78 17.49 1.97
CA ILE A 79 5.09 17.91 3.18
C ILE A 79 6.14 18.27 4.23
N ILE A 80 6.13 19.52 4.66
CA ILE A 80 6.97 19.99 5.76
C ILE A 80 6.22 19.66 7.06
N ASP A 81 6.68 18.63 7.77
CA ASP A 81 6.07 18.11 9.00
C ASP A 81 6.17 19.13 10.14
N LEU A 82 5.14 19.98 10.26
CA LEU A 82 5.02 20.97 11.33
C LEU A 82 4.05 20.50 12.42
N LYS A 83 3.13 19.56 12.13
CA LYS A 83 2.19 19.01 13.11
C LYS A 83 1.76 17.57 12.77
N PRO A 84 1.43 16.76 13.80
CA PRO A 84 0.89 15.42 13.60
C PRO A 84 -0.34 15.41 12.68
N GLN A 85 -1.30 16.30 12.92
CA GLN A 85 -2.58 16.38 12.21
C GLN A 85 -2.46 16.56 10.68
N ASP A 86 -1.33 17.05 10.19
CA ASP A 86 -1.07 17.21 8.75
C ASP A 86 -0.64 15.91 8.08
N LEU A 87 -0.14 14.95 8.86
CA LEU A 87 0.31 13.65 8.37
C LEU A 87 -0.81 12.59 8.37
N SER A 88 -1.90 12.80 9.12
CA SER A 88 -3.02 11.84 9.15
C SER A 88 -3.58 11.57 7.76
N PRO A 89 -3.95 12.60 6.96
CA PRO A 89 -4.51 12.38 5.62
C PRO A 89 -3.54 11.65 4.68
N VAL A 90 -2.24 11.89 4.85
CA VAL A 90 -1.18 11.26 4.05
C VAL A 90 -1.08 9.77 4.36
N TYR A 91 -1.07 9.42 5.65
CA TYR A 91 -1.00 8.03 6.08
C TYR A 91 -2.31 7.27 5.77
N GLU A 92 -3.45 7.94 5.82
CA GLU A 92 -4.74 7.42 5.36
C GLU A 92 -4.70 7.15 3.84
N GLU A 93 -4.28 8.11 3.02
CA GLU A 93 -4.16 7.93 1.56
C GLU A 93 -3.20 6.79 1.19
N ILE A 94 -2.05 6.70 1.86
CA ILE A 94 -1.11 5.59 1.65
C ILE A 94 -1.77 4.25 2.03
N SER A 95 -2.45 4.19 3.18
CA SER A 95 -3.17 2.99 3.63
C SER A 95 -4.22 2.56 2.61
N ASP A 96 -5.01 3.50 2.08
CA ASP A 96 -6.08 3.21 1.12
C ASP A 96 -5.51 2.67 -0.19
N LYS A 97 -4.45 3.30 -0.73
CA LYS A 97 -3.74 2.79 -1.91
C LYS A 97 -3.18 1.38 -1.69
N LEU A 98 -2.62 1.09 -0.51
CA LEU A 98 -2.14 -0.25 -0.17
C LEU A 98 -3.29 -1.26 -0.06
N GLN A 99 -4.45 -0.87 0.47
CA GLN A 99 -5.64 -1.73 0.50
C GLN A 99 -6.13 -2.08 -0.90
N GLU A 100 -6.17 -1.10 -1.82
CA GLU A 100 -6.50 -1.38 -3.22
C GLU A 100 -5.54 -2.40 -3.85
N ILE A 101 -4.24 -2.33 -3.52
CA ILE A 101 -3.24 -3.29 -3.99
C ILE A 101 -3.54 -4.68 -3.42
N VAL A 102 -3.86 -4.79 -2.12
CA VAL A 102 -4.25 -6.08 -1.49
C VAL A 102 -5.46 -6.67 -2.20
N GLU A 103 -6.48 -5.86 -2.50
CA GLU A 103 -7.67 -6.34 -3.21
C GLU A 103 -7.35 -6.85 -4.60
N LYS A 104 -6.57 -6.08 -5.39
CA LYS A 104 -6.15 -6.48 -6.74
C LYS A 104 -5.39 -7.80 -6.71
N LEU A 105 -4.41 -7.93 -5.81
CA LEU A 105 -3.63 -9.17 -5.65
C LEU A 105 -4.50 -10.35 -5.19
N SER A 106 -5.46 -10.12 -4.29
CA SER A 106 -6.37 -11.17 -3.80
C SER A 106 -7.27 -11.69 -4.92
N ARG A 107 -7.83 -10.79 -5.75
CA ARG A 107 -8.63 -11.18 -6.91
C ARG A 107 -7.83 -12.03 -7.90
N ILE A 108 -6.58 -11.64 -8.19
CA ILE A 108 -5.68 -12.43 -9.06
C ILE A 108 -5.45 -13.82 -8.46
N ARG A 109 -5.11 -13.88 -7.16
CA ARG A 109 -4.91 -15.16 -6.45
C ARG A 109 -6.14 -16.06 -6.56
N ASP A 110 -7.33 -15.53 -6.30
CA ASP A 110 -8.58 -16.31 -6.32
C ASP A 110 -8.89 -16.87 -7.72
N VAL A 111 -8.57 -16.12 -8.78
CA VAL A 111 -8.67 -16.62 -10.17
C VAL A 111 -7.64 -17.73 -10.42
N MET A 112 -6.38 -17.52 -10.02
CA MET A 112 -5.30 -18.48 -10.25
C MET A 112 -5.44 -19.77 -9.42
N GLU A 113 -6.09 -19.71 -8.26
CA GLU A 113 -6.48 -20.88 -7.47
C GLU A 113 -7.33 -21.87 -8.30
N ASN A 114 -8.26 -21.36 -9.13
CA ASN A 114 -9.06 -22.21 -10.03
C ASN A 114 -8.24 -22.83 -11.17
N LEU A 115 -7.06 -22.26 -11.46
CA LEU A 115 -6.17 -22.70 -12.52
C LEU A 115 -5.06 -23.63 -12.03
N LYS A 116 -5.08 -24.04 -10.74
CA LYS A 116 -4.10 -25.00 -10.15
C LYS A 116 -3.97 -26.32 -10.91
N ILE A 117 -5.01 -26.71 -11.63
CA ILE A 117 -5.00 -27.92 -12.49
C ILE A 117 -3.96 -27.83 -13.61
N ILE A 118 -3.48 -26.63 -13.95
CA ILE A 118 -2.49 -26.41 -14.99
C ILE A 118 -1.08 -26.58 -14.40
N ASN A 119 -0.45 -27.72 -14.70
CA ASN A 119 0.96 -27.96 -14.38
C ASN A 119 1.86 -27.48 -15.53
N ALA A 120 1.97 -26.16 -15.68
CA ALA A 120 2.82 -25.55 -16.71
C ALA A 120 3.63 -24.37 -16.14
N PRO A 121 4.84 -24.12 -16.67
CA PRO A 121 5.63 -22.94 -16.30
C PRO A 121 4.86 -21.65 -16.57
N ILE A 122 5.07 -20.66 -15.69
CA ILE A 122 4.40 -19.36 -15.74
C ILE A 122 5.44 -18.26 -15.77
N GLU A 123 5.25 -17.28 -16.64
CA GLU A 123 6.01 -16.05 -16.68
C GLU A 123 5.10 -14.87 -16.35
N VAL A 124 5.50 -14.06 -15.38
CA VAL A 124 4.68 -12.96 -14.84
C VAL A 124 5.44 -11.66 -14.98
N TYR A 125 4.76 -10.69 -15.58
CA TYR A 125 5.23 -9.32 -15.76
C TYR A 125 4.54 -8.43 -14.74
N TYR A 126 5.34 -7.72 -13.95
CA TYR A 126 4.85 -6.86 -12.88
C TYR A 126 4.93 -5.37 -13.26
N GLU A 127 3.90 -4.64 -12.88
CA GLU A 127 3.81 -3.18 -12.92
C GLU A 127 3.48 -2.70 -11.50
N ASN A 128 4.38 -1.93 -10.89
CA ASN A 128 4.25 -1.45 -9.50
C ASN A 128 3.95 -2.57 -8.49
N GLY A 129 4.59 -3.74 -8.65
CA GLY A 129 4.43 -4.89 -7.77
C GLY A 129 3.13 -5.69 -7.97
N ILE A 130 2.27 -5.31 -8.93
CA ILE A 130 1.04 -6.01 -9.29
C ILE A 130 1.29 -6.81 -10.59
N PRO A 131 0.90 -8.10 -10.66
CA PRO A 131 0.92 -8.85 -11.91
C PRO A 131 0.06 -8.18 -12.97
N LYS A 132 0.67 -7.81 -14.09
CA LYS A 132 0.00 -7.19 -15.24
C LYS A 132 -0.26 -8.18 -16.36
N TYR A 133 0.75 -8.98 -16.68
CA TYR A 133 0.64 -10.06 -17.67
C TYR A 133 1.10 -11.36 -17.03
N ILE A 134 0.30 -12.41 -17.18
CA ILE A 134 0.59 -13.76 -16.70
C ILE A 134 0.53 -14.67 -17.93
N ILE A 135 1.68 -15.21 -18.33
CA ILE A 135 1.82 -16.06 -19.49
C ILE A 135 2.03 -17.49 -19.00
N VAL A 136 1.11 -18.38 -19.36
CA VAL A 136 1.24 -19.81 -19.11
C VAL A 136 1.90 -20.45 -20.34
N LYS A 137 3.10 -21.01 -20.17
CA LYS A 137 3.88 -21.61 -21.26
C LYS A 137 3.38 -23.03 -21.53
N LEU A 138 2.36 -23.16 -22.40
CA LEU A 138 1.71 -24.43 -22.74
C LEU A 138 2.41 -25.27 -23.84
N ARG A 139 3.65 -24.95 -24.26
CA ARG A 139 4.36 -25.69 -25.32
C ARG A 139 5.44 -26.57 -24.70
N THR A 140 5.57 -27.87 -25.00
CA THR A 140 5.10 -28.69 -26.13
C THR A 140 4.42 -29.99 -25.64
N LEU A 141 3.10 -30.08 -25.74
CA LEU A 141 2.44 -31.38 -26.01
C LEU A 141 2.51 -31.60 -27.53
N GLU A 142 3.70 -31.85 -28.04
CA GLU A 142 3.88 -32.52 -29.33
C GLU A 142 4.40 -33.93 -29.00
N GLU A 143 3.63 -34.92 -29.44
CA GLU A 143 3.91 -36.37 -29.52
C GLU A 143 3.90 -37.21 -28.22
N ILE A 144 2.78 -37.89 -27.99
CA ILE A 144 2.75 -39.35 -27.68
C ILE A 144 1.70 -39.99 -28.59
#